data_AF-A0A524HKZ6-F1
#
_entry.id   AF-A0A524HKZ6-F1
#
_cell.length_a   1.000
_cell.length_b   1.000
_cell.length_c   1.000
_cell.angle_alpha   90.00
_cell.angle_beta   90.00
_cell.angle_gamma   90.00
#
_symmetry.space_group_name_H-M   'P 1'
#
loop_
_entity.id
_entity.type
_entity.pdbx_description
1 polymer ?
#
loop_
_entity_poly.entity_id
_entity_poly.type
_entity_poly.pdbx_seq_one_letter_code
_entity_poly.pdbx_strand_id
1 'polypeptide(L)' 'MSAPVTTPFGAGVAPAIIDSPDRRRRALVIGAGVGGLATAVRLAHAGYRVTVIEQHEGPGGRAGAFHSMGFAFDRG' A
#
# COMPACT_ATOMS: atom_id res chain seq x y z
N MET A 1 20.86 -18.43 -16.69
CA MET A 1 21.74 -17.60 -15.84
C MET A 1 21.25 -16.17 -15.93
N SER A 2 20.57 -15.66 -14.91
CA SER A 2 20.05 -14.27 -14.90
C SER A 2 21.05 -13.39 -14.16
N ALA A 3 21.48 -12.30 -14.79
CA ALA A 3 22.42 -11.33 -14.21
C ALA A 3 21.79 -10.62 -12.99
N PRO A 4 22.59 -10.20 -11.99
CA PRO A 4 22.08 -9.49 -10.83
C PRO A 4 21.67 -8.05 -11.20
N VAL A 5 20.44 -7.67 -10.84
CA VAL A 5 19.95 -6.28 -10.87
C VAL A 5 20.69 -5.48 -9.79
N THR A 6 21.39 -4.42 -10.20
CA THR A 6 22.03 -3.46 -9.30
C THR A 6 20.96 -2.51 -8.74
N THR A 7 20.74 -2.55 -7.42
CA THR A 7 19.80 -1.64 -6.74
C THR A 7 20.48 -0.31 -6.35
N PRO A 8 19.84 0.85 -6.56
CA PRO A 8 20.44 2.17 -6.31
C PRO A 8 20.31 2.66 -4.84
N PHE A 9 20.00 1.78 -3.89
CA PHE A 9 19.79 2.16 -2.48
C PHE A 9 20.96 1.66 -1.62
N GLY A 10 21.57 2.61 -0.89
CA GLY A 10 22.77 2.40 -0.09
C GLY A 10 22.68 1.24 0.91
N ALA A 11 23.83 0.64 1.18
CA ALA A 11 24.04 -0.49 2.10
C ALA A 11 23.48 -0.17 3.50
N GLY A 12 22.27 -0.65 3.79
CA GLY A 12 21.65 -0.36 5.08
C GLY A 12 20.35 -1.05 5.40
N VAL A 13 19.66 -1.68 4.45
CA VAL A 13 18.59 -2.66 4.71
C VAL A 13 18.52 -3.55 3.48
N ALA A 14 18.99 -4.79 3.54
CA ALA A 14 18.64 -5.76 2.50
C ALA A 14 17.11 -5.88 2.52
N PRO A 15 16.39 -5.78 1.39
CA PRO A 15 14.95 -6.03 1.40
C PRO A 15 14.79 -7.45 1.94
N ALA A 16 14.27 -7.58 3.16
CA ALA A 16 13.92 -8.87 3.71
C ALA A 16 12.85 -9.41 2.76
N ILE A 17 13.25 -10.32 1.87
CA ILE A 17 12.32 -11.08 1.06
C ILE A 17 11.56 -11.90 2.08
N ILE A 18 10.36 -11.45 2.43
CA ILE A 18 9.48 -12.17 3.33
C ILE A 18 8.96 -13.37 2.54
N ASP A 19 9.74 -14.44 2.51
CA ASP A 19 9.26 -15.73 2.04
C ASP A 19 8.13 -16.18 2.97
N SER A 20 7.07 -16.69 2.37
CA SER A 20 5.78 -16.86 3.03
C SER A 20 5.26 -18.26 2.81
N PRO A 21 4.87 -18.98 3.88
CA PRO A 21 4.25 -20.29 3.74
C PRO A 21 2.87 -20.23 3.03
N ASP A 22 2.31 -19.03 2.87
CA ASP A 22 1.12 -18.77 2.08
C ASP A 22 1.50 -18.64 0.59
N ARG A 23 0.97 -19.56 -0.21
CA ARG A 23 1.20 -19.66 -1.66
C ARG A 23 0.61 -18.47 -2.45
N ARG A 24 -0.14 -17.58 -1.80
CA ARG A 24 -0.69 -16.36 -2.40
C ARG A 24 0.41 -15.33 -2.64
N ARG A 25 0.42 -14.80 -3.87
CA ARG A 25 1.30 -13.69 -4.24
C ARG A 25 1.01 -12.48 -3.34
N ARG A 26 2.06 -11.79 -2.89
CA ARG A 26 1.93 -10.60 -2.03
C ARG A 26 1.98 -9.33 -2.87
N ALA A 27 1.24 -8.31 -2.44
CA ALA A 27 1.32 -6.97 -3.02
C ALA A 27 1.30 -5.91 -1.92
N LEU A 28 2.09 -4.85 -2.12
CA LEU A 28 2.11 -3.67 -1.27
C LEU A 28 1.54 -2.50 -2.06
N VAL A 29 0.51 -1.84 -1.51
CA VAL A 29 -0.09 -0.63 -2.09
C VAL A 29 0.21 0.54 -1.16
N ILE A 30 0.81 1.59 -1.70
CA ILE A 30 1.16 2.81 -0.94
C ILE A 30 0.14 3.89 -1.31
N GLY A 31 -0.55 4.41 -0.29
CA GLY A 31 -1.67 5.34 -0.39
C GLY A 31 -3.02 4.62 -0.31
N ALA A 32 -3.86 5.03 0.64
CA ALA A 32 -5.27 4.61 0.80
C ALA A 32 -6.24 5.67 0.26
N GLY A 33 -5.86 6.36 -0.83
CA GLY A 33 -6.79 7.15 -1.64
C GLY A 33 -7.65 6.26 -2.56
N VAL A 34 -8.55 6.89 -3.33
CA VAL A 34 -9.48 6.19 -4.25
C VAL A 34 -8.76 5.20 -5.17
N GLY A 35 -7.69 5.63 -5.84
CA GLY A 35 -6.92 4.76 -6.74
C GLY A 35 -6.18 3.62 -6.03
N GLY A 36 -5.63 3.89 -4.84
CA GLY A 36 -4.91 2.89 -4.05
C GLY A 36 -5.85 1.80 -3.52
N LEU A 37 -6.99 2.20 -2.95
CA LEU A 37 -8.01 1.25 -2.49
C LEU A 37 -8.61 0.45 -3.64
N ALA A 38 -8.91 1.09 -4.79
CA ALA A 38 -9.39 0.38 -5.98
C ALA A 38 -8.38 -0.68 -6.45
N THR A 39 -7.09 -0.33 -6.45
CA THR A 39 -6.00 -1.26 -6.81
C THR A 39 -5.91 -2.40 -5.80
N ALA A 40 -5.97 -2.11 -4.50
CA ALA A 40 -5.92 -3.12 -3.45
C ALA A 40 -7.07 -4.13 -3.54
N VAL A 41 -8.30 -3.65 -3.75
CA VAL A 41 -9.49 -4.50 -3.95
C VAL A 41 -9.31 -5.39 -5.18
N ARG A 42 -8.83 -4.84 -6.30
CA ARG A 42 -8.64 -5.62 -7.53
C ARG A 42 -7.56 -6.69 -7.38
N LEU A 43 -6.46 -6.39 -6.68
CA LEU A 43 -5.41 -7.36 -6.37
C LEU A 43 -5.89 -8.44 -5.40
N ALA A 44 -6.64 -8.07 -4.37
CA ALA A 44 -7.23 -9.03 -3.44
C ALA A 44 -8.19 -9.99 -4.14
N HIS A 45 -9.04 -9.47 -5.04
CA HIS A 45 -9.93 -10.27 -5.89
C HIS A 45 -9.13 -11.21 -6.82
N ALA A 46 -7.96 -10.78 -7.30
CA ALA A 46 -7.05 -11.62 -8.08
C ALA A 46 -6.25 -12.65 -7.24
N GLY A 47 -6.55 -12.77 -5.95
CA GLY A 47 -5.96 -13.78 -5.05
C GLY A 47 -4.67 -13.33 -4.36
N TYR A 48 -4.30 -12.05 -4.46
CA TYR A 48 -3.12 -11.54 -3.76
C TYR A 48 -3.41 -11.32 -2.27
N ARG A 49 -2.38 -11.52 -1.44
CA ARG A 49 -2.36 -11.01 -0.08
C ARG A 49 -1.85 -9.56 -0.14
N VAL A 50 -2.76 -8.62 0.05
CA VAL A 50 -2.47 -7.18 -0.11
C VAL A 50 -2.27 -6.52 1.24
N THR A 51 -1.19 -5.74 1.37
CA THR A 51 -1.01 -4.77 2.46
C THR A 51 -1.15 -3.37 1.87
N VAL A 52 -1.97 -2.52 2.51
CA VAL A 52 -2.09 -1.10 2.15
C VAL A 52 -1.43 -0.28 3.24
N ILE A 53 -0.59 0.69 2.87
CA ILE A 53 0.03 1.64 3.79
C ILE A 53 -0.43 3.04 3.43
N GLU A 54 -0.89 3.80 4.42
CA GLU A 54 -1.31 5.19 4.29
C GLU A 54 -0.51 6.04 5.29
N GLN A 55 -0.13 7.24 4.89
CA GLN A 55 0.65 8.15 5.74
C GLN A 55 -0.23 8.90 6.74
N HIS A 56 -1.50 9.15 6.40
CA HIS A 56 -2.46 9.81 7.27
C HIS A 56 -3.11 8.81 8.24
N GLU A 57 -3.75 9.34 9.29
CA GLU A 57 -4.47 8.53 10.28
C GLU A 57 -5.67 7.76 9.70
N GLY A 58 -6.17 8.18 8.54
CA GLY A 58 -7.34 7.57 7.91
C GLY A 58 -7.28 7.55 6.37
N PRO A 59 -8.08 6.66 5.75
CA PRO A 59 -8.15 6.54 4.30
C PRO A 59 -8.82 7.76 3.65
N GLY A 60 -8.84 7.76 2.32
CA GLY A 60 -9.53 8.75 1.49
C GLY A 60 -8.57 9.68 0.75
N GLY A 61 -7.34 9.88 1.24
CA GLY A 61 -6.38 10.78 0.60
C GLY A 61 -6.96 12.18 0.40
N ARG A 62 -7.08 12.61 -0.86
CA ARG A 62 -7.70 13.88 -1.24
C ARG A 62 -9.25 13.88 -1.18
N ALA A 63 -9.87 12.71 -1.19
CA ALA A 63 -11.32 12.54 -1.06
C ALA A 63 -11.69 12.08 0.37
N GLY A 64 -10.83 12.38 1.34
CA GLY A 64 -11.04 11.99 2.73
C GLY A 64 -11.73 13.10 3.50
N ALA A 65 -12.58 12.73 4.45
CA ALA A 65 -13.15 13.67 5.40
C ALA A 65 -12.24 13.82 6.65
N PHE A 66 -12.42 14.91 7.38
CA PHE A 66 -11.95 15.05 8.76
C PHE A 66 -13.06 15.65 9.63
N HIS A 67 -13.04 15.38 10.93
CA HIS A 67 -14.04 15.89 11.86
C HIS A 67 -13.45 17.03 12.70
N SER A 68 -14.20 18.11 12.84
CA SER A 68 -13.83 19.23 13.70
C SER A 68 -15.10 19.89 14.26
N MET A 69 -15.11 20.23 15.54
CA MET A 69 -16.24 20.90 16.20
C MET A 69 -17.60 20.19 16.00
N GLY A 70 -17.61 18.87 15.87
CA GLY A 70 -18.83 18.09 15.65
C GLY A 70 -19.31 17.98 14.20
N PHE A 71 -18.58 18.56 13.24
CA PHE A 71 -18.91 18.52 11.81
C PHE A 71 -17.87 17.72 11.02
N ALA A 72 -18.30 17.07 9.95
CA ALA A 72 -17.43 16.44 8.97
C ALA A 72 -17.16 17.41 7.82
N PHE A 73 -15.88 17.61 7.50
CA PHE A 73 -15.41 18.46 6.42
C PHE A 73 -14.69 17.61 5.38
N ASP A 74 -14.93 17.88 4.09
CA ASP A 74 -14.15 17.28 3.01
C ASP A 74 -12.76 17.94 2.94
N ARG A 75 -11.72 17.15 2.64
CA ARG A 75 -10.34 17.66 2.46
C ARG A 75 -10.05 18.12 1.03
N GLY A 76 -11.02 17.98 0.12
CA GLY A 76 -10.89 18.21 -1.32
C GLY A 76 -11.92 19.18 -1.85
#